data_AF-A0A3P7XUV3-F1
#
_entry.id   AF-A0A3P7XUV3-F1
#
_cell.length_a   1.000
_cell.length_b   1.000
_cell.length_c   1.000
_cell.angle_alpha   90.00
_cell.angle_beta   90.00
_cell.angle_gamma   90.00
#
_symmetry.space_group_name_H-M   'P 1'
#
loop_
_entity.id
_entity.type
_entity.pdbx_description
1 polymer ?
#
loop_
_entity_poly.entity_id
_entity_poly.type
_entity_poly.pdbx_seq_one_letter_code
_entity_poly.pdbx_strand_id
1 'polypeptide(L)'
;MICWYLKGPLDNTQLAFWAMVVQEKCEDIIMLCNTIECGKFKCSQYWPRERGESMTFGDGDGRIVVTNVEVHPMSEEDNFVRVSKLRLDYLEGGKPTTSYVIHYQWENWPDRGVPPTRLTATNLLSEVRGTTKPILVHCSAGIGRTGTIVAIAYVQEKMQHGQNCMDMDALTKELRTQRPFSIQNEFQYIYVHRVLLAYFLEKYRDRFAYILEGGGEAKYAKWLEDYKTLTGCD
;
A
#
# COMPACT_ATOMS: atom_id res chain seq x y z
N MET A 1 -5.93 -12.56 -0.88
CA MET A 1 -6.17 -11.14 -1.20
C MET A 1 -5.97 -10.92 -2.71
N ILE A 2 -6.95 -10.38 -3.44
CA ILE A 2 -6.77 -10.05 -4.87
C ILE A 2 -6.22 -8.63 -4.96
N CYS A 3 -4.98 -8.47 -5.43
CA CYS A 3 -4.31 -7.17 -5.49
C CYS A 3 -3.98 -6.79 -6.94
N TRP A 4 -4.44 -5.62 -7.39
CA TRP A 4 -4.04 -5.07 -8.68
C TRP A 4 -2.77 -4.22 -8.53
N TYR A 5 -1.72 -4.60 -9.26
CA TYR A 5 -0.44 -3.89 -9.33
C TYR A 5 -0.45 -2.86 -10.45
N LEU A 6 -0.54 -1.58 -10.09
CA LEU A 6 -0.63 -0.53 -11.10
C LEU A 6 0.44 0.54 -10.97
N LYS A 7 0.74 1.16 -12.11
CA LYS A 7 1.49 2.41 -12.18
C LYS A 7 0.57 3.54 -11.71
N GLY A 8 1.13 4.59 -11.12
CA GLY A 8 0.39 5.82 -10.83
C GLY A 8 -0.21 6.41 -12.13
N PRO A 9 -1.46 6.89 -12.09
CA PRO A 9 -2.07 7.54 -13.25
C PRO A 9 -1.24 8.72 -13.78
N LEU A 10 -1.18 8.80 -15.10
CA LEU A 10 -0.78 9.98 -15.86
C LEU A 10 -2.02 10.78 -16.27
N ASP A 11 -1.86 12.05 -16.65
CA ASP A 11 -2.98 12.96 -16.93
C ASP A 11 -3.91 12.40 -18.02
N ASN A 12 -3.33 11.78 -19.05
CA ASN A 12 -4.07 11.16 -20.15
C ASN A 12 -4.62 9.74 -19.84
N THR A 13 -4.40 9.21 -18.63
CA THR A 13 -4.82 7.85 -18.23
C THR A 13 -5.73 7.82 -17.00
N GLN A 14 -6.11 8.97 -16.44
CA GLN A 14 -6.96 9.05 -15.25
C GLN A 14 -8.35 8.42 -15.48
N LEU A 15 -8.95 8.64 -16.65
CA LEU A 15 -10.21 8.00 -17.02
C LEU A 15 -10.07 6.46 -17.05
N ALA A 16 -9.03 5.95 -17.70
CA ALA A 16 -8.79 4.51 -17.78
C ALA A 16 -8.57 3.88 -16.39
N PHE A 17 -7.89 4.61 -15.49
CA PHE A 17 -7.72 4.20 -14.10
C PHE A 17 -9.08 4.05 -13.38
N TRP A 18 -9.93 5.08 -13.43
CA TRP A 18 -11.25 5.03 -12.79
C TRP A 18 -12.21 4.03 -13.43
N ALA A 19 -12.16 3.90 -14.76
CA ALA A 19 -12.94 2.89 -15.47
C ALA A 19 -12.57 1.47 -15.01
N MET A 20 -11.29 1.20 -14.80
CA MET A 20 -10.83 -0.10 -14.26
C MET A 20 -11.26 -0.29 -12.80
N VAL A 21 -11.17 0.74 -11.95
CA VAL A 21 -11.67 0.69 -10.56
C VAL A 21 -13.15 0.30 -10.52
N VAL A 22 -13.96 0.90 -11.40
CA VAL A 22 -15.38 0.59 -11.54
C VAL A 22 -15.60 -0.83 -12.07
N GLN A 23 -14.94 -1.20 -13.16
CA GLN A 23 -15.09 -2.50 -13.82
C GLN A 23 -14.75 -3.66 -12.87
N GLU A 24 -13.63 -3.55 -12.17
CA GLU A 24 -13.13 -4.58 -11.25
C GLU A 24 -13.82 -4.51 -9.87
N LYS A 25 -14.68 -3.51 -9.67
CA LYS A 25 -15.42 -3.26 -8.42
C LYS A 25 -14.48 -3.18 -7.22
N CYS A 26 -13.36 -2.47 -7.39
CA CYS A 26 -12.39 -2.25 -6.32
C CYS A 26 -13.04 -1.44 -5.20
N GLU A 27 -12.83 -1.84 -3.94
CA GLU A 27 -13.34 -1.13 -2.77
C GLU A 27 -12.27 -0.27 -2.10
N ASP A 28 -11.00 -0.66 -2.24
CA ASP A 28 -9.87 0.00 -1.58
C ASP A 28 -8.77 0.35 -2.59
N ILE A 29 -8.21 1.55 -2.43
CA ILE A 29 -7.02 2.02 -3.14
C ILE A 29 -5.95 2.36 -2.11
N ILE A 30 -4.76 1.76 -2.25
CA ILE A 30 -3.57 2.12 -1.49
C ILE A 30 -2.59 2.85 -2.42
N MET A 31 -2.45 4.15 -2.18
CA MET A 31 -1.50 5.04 -2.85
C MET A 31 -0.27 5.27 -1.97
N LEU A 32 0.89 4.80 -2.45
CA LEU A 32 2.14 4.82 -1.70
C LEU A 32 3.09 5.92 -2.18
N CYS A 33 2.61 6.98 -2.80
CA CYS A 33 3.42 8.12 -3.23
C CYS A 33 2.64 9.42 -3.18
N ASN A 34 3.37 10.53 -3.16
CA ASN A 34 2.77 11.84 -3.43
C ASN A 34 2.72 12.09 -4.94
N THR A 35 1.91 13.06 -5.37
CA THR A 35 1.84 13.47 -6.78
C THR A 35 3.15 14.11 -7.25
N ILE A 36 3.81 14.85 -6.36
CA ILE A 36 5.12 15.45 -6.56
C ILE A 36 6.02 15.10 -5.37
N GLU A 37 7.23 14.62 -5.65
CA GLU A 37 8.24 14.30 -4.63
C GLU A 37 9.59 14.88 -5.07
N CYS A 38 10.25 15.64 -4.19
CA CYS A 38 11.54 16.31 -4.49
C CYS A 38 11.52 17.09 -5.81
N GLY A 39 10.41 17.80 -6.10
CA GLY A 39 10.22 18.58 -7.33
C GLY A 39 10.00 17.75 -8.60
N LYS A 40 9.89 16.42 -8.49
CA LYS A 40 9.62 15.51 -9.62
C LYS A 40 8.18 15.03 -9.58
N PHE A 41 7.54 15.08 -10.73
CA PHE A 41 6.22 14.49 -10.93
C PHE A 41 6.29 12.96 -10.81
N LYS A 42 5.40 12.39 -10.00
CA LYS A 42 5.33 10.95 -9.70
C LYS A 42 4.01 10.33 -10.10
N CYS A 43 2.91 11.06 -9.94
CA CYS A 43 1.54 10.62 -10.19
C CYS A 43 0.65 11.85 -10.40
N SER A 44 -0.31 11.78 -11.31
CA SER A 44 -1.32 12.83 -11.47
C SER A 44 -2.23 12.92 -10.26
N GLN A 45 -2.78 14.11 -10.01
CA GLN A 45 -3.88 14.28 -9.05
C GLN A 45 -5.16 13.72 -9.69
N TYR A 46 -5.46 12.45 -9.45
CA TYR A 46 -6.60 11.75 -10.06
C TYR A 46 -7.82 11.67 -9.15
N TRP A 47 -7.78 12.26 -7.96
CA TRP A 47 -8.90 12.29 -7.01
C TRP A 47 -9.03 13.67 -6.35
N PRO A 48 -10.24 14.09 -5.95
CA PRO A 48 -10.45 15.28 -5.11
C PRO A 48 -9.84 15.08 -3.72
N ARG A 49 -9.01 16.03 -3.24
CA ARG A 49 -8.27 15.86 -1.98
C ARG A 49 -9.07 16.25 -0.76
N GLU A 50 -9.94 17.26 -0.89
CA GLU A 50 -10.67 17.82 0.24
C GLU A 50 -12.15 17.46 0.19
N ARG A 51 -12.77 17.34 1.36
CA ARG A 51 -14.18 17.00 1.48
C ARG A 51 -15.06 18.01 0.75
N GLY A 52 -15.97 17.50 -0.08
CA GLY A 52 -16.89 18.27 -0.91
C GLY A 52 -16.34 18.60 -2.30
N GLU A 53 -15.04 18.42 -2.55
CA GLU A 53 -14.48 18.57 -3.88
C GLU A 53 -14.89 17.41 -4.79
N SER A 54 -14.99 17.71 -6.09
CA SER A 54 -15.25 16.71 -7.12
C SER A 54 -14.35 16.92 -8.34
N MET A 55 -14.04 15.81 -9.01
CA MET A 55 -13.33 15.79 -10.29
C MET A 55 -14.13 14.94 -11.28
N THR A 56 -14.20 15.39 -12.52
CA THR A 56 -14.86 14.66 -13.60
C THR A 56 -13.82 14.12 -14.57
N PHE A 57 -13.92 12.84 -14.90
CA PHE A 57 -13.06 12.16 -15.86
C PHE A 57 -13.90 11.62 -17.01
N GLY A 58 -13.51 11.97 -18.23
CA GLY A 58 -14.24 11.57 -19.44
C GLY A 58 -15.57 12.31 -19.63
N ASP A 59 -16.26 11.90 -20.70
CA ASP A 59 -17.36 12.65 -21.30
C ASP A 59 -18.46 11.65 -21.71
N GLY A 60 -19.70 12.14 -21.88
CA GLY A 60 -20.82 11.33 -22.36
C GLY A 60 -21.09 10.10 -21.48
N ASP A 61 -21.29 8.94 -22.11
CA ASP A 61 -21.61 7.68 -21.43
C ASP A 61 -20.44 7.09 -20.63
N GLY A 62 -19.21 7.49 -20.94
CA GLY A 62 -18.00 7.06 -20.22
C GLY A 62 -17.61 7.99 -19.06
N ARG A 63 -18.41 9.01 -18.76
CA ARG A 63 -18.09 10.00 -17.73
C ARG A 63 -18.17 9.38 -16.34
N ILE A 64 -17.13 9.62 -15.54
CA ILE A 64 -17.04 9.25 -14.12
C ILE A 64 -16.81 10.52 -13.30
N VAL A 65 -17.70 10.79 -12.34
CA VAL A 65 -17.53 11.87 -11.38
C VAL A 65 -17.08 11.28 -10.06
N VAL A 66 -15.93 11.74 -9.58
CA VAL A 66 -15.36 11.34 -8.29
C VAL A 66 -15.55 12.48 -7.32
N THR A 67 -16.21 12.23 -6.20
CA THR A 67 -16.46 13.23 -5.15
C THR A 67 -15.87 12.74 -3.83
N ASN A 68 -15.08 13.58 -3.16
CA ASN A 68 -14.59 13.26 -1.83
C ASN A 68 -15.67 13.61 -0.79
N VAL A 69 -16.21 12.61 -0.10
CA VAL A 69 -17.29 12.83 0.87
C VAL A 69 -16.78 12.89 2.31
N GLU A 70 -15.56 12.42 2.56
CA GLU A 70 -14.97 12.29 3.88
C GLU A 70 -13.45 12.20 3.79
N VAL A 71 -12.74 12.92 4.67
CA VAL A 71 -11.29 12.88 4.79
C VAL A 71 -10.90 12.88 6.26
N HIS A 72 -10.06 11.94 6.66
CA HIS A 72 -9.51 11.86 8.02
C HIS A 72 -8.15 11.14 8.01
N PRO A 73 -7.31 11.31 9.05
CA PRO A 73 -6.15 10.43 9.25
C PRO A 73 -6.60 8.99 9.57
N MET A 74 -5.79 8.00 9.23
CA MET A 74 -6.09 6.59 9.53
C MET A 74 -6.20 6.33 11.05
N SER A 75 -5.31 6.93 11.84
CA SER A 75 -5.35 6.90 13.30
C SER A 75 -4.55 8.07 13.89
N GLU A 76 -4.53 8.23 15.22
CA GLU A 76 -3.67 9.20 15.88
C GLU A 76 -2.17 8.89 15.67
N GLU A 77 -1.80 7.60 15.69
CA GLU A 77 -0.41 7.13 15.53
C GLU A 77 0.04 7.15 14.07
N ASP A 78 -0.86 6.86 13.13
CA ASP A 78 -0.62 6.80 11.69
C ASP A 78 -1.27 7.99 10.96
N ASN A 79 -1.17 9.19 11.54
CA ASN A 79 -1.82 10.41 11.04
C ASN A 79 -1.32 10.90 9.66
N PHE A 80 -0.21 10.35 9.18
CA PHE A 80 0.39 10.59 7.86
C PHE A 80 -0.18 9.66 6.77
N VAL A 81 -1.06 8.73 7.14
CA VAL A 81 -1.88 7.98 6.20
C VAL A 81 -3.23 8.69 6.11
N ARG A 82 -3.44 9.43 5.02
CA ARG A 82 -4.70 10.11 4.74
C ARG A 82 -5.71 9.12 4.18
N VAL A 83 -6.88 9.04 4.78
CA VAL A 83 -8.00 8.22 4.32
C VAL A 83 -9.06 9.12 3.73
N SER A 84 -9.50 8.82 2.51
CA SER A 84 -10.55 9.54 1.80
C SER A 84 -11.64 8.58 1.34
N LYS A 85 -12.90 8.87 1.69
CA LYS A 85 -14.04 8.15 1.13
C LYS A 85 -14.47 8.85 -0.16
N LEU A 86 -14.34 8.14 -1.26
CA LEU A 86 -14.64 8.64 -2.59
C LEU A 86 -15.95 8.05 -3.09
N ARG A 87 -16.91 8.91 -3.43
CA ARG A 87 -18.13 8.54 -4.15
C ARG A 87 -17.85 8.60 -5.65
N LEU A 88 -18.14 7.51 -6.34
CA LEU A 88 -18.03 7.40 -7.80
C LEU A 88 -19.44 7.42 -8.38
N ASP A 89 -19.74 8.40 -9.22
CA ASP A 89 -21.01 8.50 -9.96
C ASP A 89 -20.73 8.30 -11.46
N TYR A 90 -21.34 7.27 -12.07
CA TYR A 90 -21.09 6.87 -13.46
C TYR A 90 -22.33 6.21 -14.09
N LEU A 91 -22.25 5.86 -15.38
CA LEU A 91 -23.28 5.09 -16.07
C LEU A 91 -22.84 3.62 -16.24
N GLU A 92 -23.66 2.69 -15.76
CA GLU A 92 -23.48 1.25 -15.99
C GLU A 92 -24.62 0.73 -16.86
N GLY A 93 -24.32 0.33 -18.10
CA GLY A 93 -25.36 -0.08 -19.06
C GLY A 93 -26.41 1.00 -19.32
N GLY A 94 -25.98 2.28 -19.34
CA GLY A 94 -26.86 3.45 -19.54
C GLY A 94 -27.67 3.87 -18.30
N LYS A 95 -27.48 3.21 -17.15
CA LYS A 95 -28.17 3.54 -15.90
C LYS A 95 -27.24 4.30 -14.95
N PRO A 96 -27.71 5.38 -14.29
CA PRO A 96 -26.97 6.03 -13.22
C PRO A 96 -26.67 5.05 -12.10
N THR A 97 -25.39 4.87 -11.82
CA THR A 97 -24.87 4.00 -10.76
C THR A 97 -23.93 4.81 -9.88
N THR A 98 -24.00 4.56 -8.58
CA THR A 98 -23.09 5.11 -7.59
C THR A 98 -22.39 3.98 -6.85
N SER A 99 -21.09 4.09 -6.68
CA SER A 99 -20.29 3.22 -5.79
C SER A 99 -19.37 4.05 -4.89
N TYR A 100 -18.73 3.38 -3.94
CA TYR A 100 -17.80 4.01 -3.01
C TYR A 100 -16.47 3.27 -3.01
N VAL A 101 -15.40 4.03 -2.84
CA VAL A 101 -14.03 3.51 -2.70
C VAL A 101 -13.36 4.23 -1.54
N ILE A 102 -12.62 3.49 -0.71
CA ILE A 102 -11.76 4.06 0.31
C ILE A 102 -10.36 4.21 -0.26
N HIS A 103 -9.85 5.44 -0.24
CA HIS A 103 -8.53 5.78 -0.75
C HIS A 103 -7.59 6.07 0.43
N TYR A 104 -6.55 5.25 0.56
CA TYR A 104 -5.50 5.38 1.55
C TYR A 104 -4.26 5.96 0.87
N GLN A 105 -3.85 7.17 1.24
CA GLN A 105 -2.62 7.79 0.78
C GLN A 105 -1.58 7.82 1.90
N TRP A 106 -0.49 7.08 1.73
CA TRP A 106 0.64 7.10 2.65
C TRP A 106 1.61 8.23 2.24
N GLU A 107 1.49 9.40 2.89
CA GLU A 107 2.11 10.65 2.43
C GLU A 107 3.61 10.79 2.81
N ASN A 108 4.07 10.14 3.88
CA ASN A 108 5.44 10.28 4.38
C ASN A 108 6.40 9.15 3.93
N TRP A 109 6.03 8.31 2.95
CA TRP A 109 6.96 7.30 2.43
C TRP A 109 8.07 7.97 1.60
N PRO A 110 9.36 7.85 1.97
CA PRO A 110 10.46 8.51 1.26
C PRO A 110 10.73 7.97 -0.16
N ASP A 111 11.14 8.83 -1.12
CA ASP A 111 11.46 8.46 -2.53
C ASP A 111 12.59 7.45 -2.65
N ARG A 112 13.65 7.65 -1.87
CA ARG A 112 14.89 6.85 -1.95
C ARG A 112 15.13 5.96 -0.73
N GLY A 113 14.07 5.59 -0.02
CA GLY A 113 14.21 4.81 1.20
C GLY A 113 12.94 4.07 1.59
N VAL A 114 12.85 3.78 2.88
CA VAL A 114 11.71 3.11 3.51
C VAL A 114 11.25 3.90 4.73
N PRO A 115 9.97 3.83 5.11
CA PRO A 115 9.49 4.45 6.35
C PRO A 115 10.20 3.82 7.55
N PRO A 116 10.16 4.47 8.73
CA PRO A 116 10.56 3.83 9.97
C PRO A 116 9.80 2.51 10.16
N THR A 117 10.45 1.52 10.78
CA THR A 117 9.78 0.23 11.04
C THR A 117 8.77 0.41 12.17
N ARG A 118 7.51 0.61 11.78
CA ARG A 118 6.33 0.64 12.64
C ARG A 118 5.30 -0.33 12.10
N LEU A 119 4.29 -0.64 12.90
CA LEU A 119 3.16 -1.46 12.47
C LEU A 119 2.27 -0.80 11.39
N THR A 120 2.53 0.45 10.98
CA THR A 120 1.72 1.18 9.97
C THR A 120 1.41 0.34 8.73
N ALA A 121 2.40 -0.32 8.12
CA ALA A 121 2.17 -1.16 6.95
C ALA A 121 1.20 -2.31 7.26
N THR A 122 1.29 -2.89 8.45
CA THR A 122 0.40 -3.97 8.89
C THR A 122 -0.97 -3.48 9.35
N ASN A 123 -1.06 -2.28 9.93
CA ASN A 123 -2.30 -1.61 10.30
C ASN A 123 -3.09 -1.28 9.04
N LEU A 124 -2.45 -0.61 8.07
CA LEU A 124 -3.01 -0.31 6.76
C LEU A 124 -3.51 -1.58 6.04
N LEU A 125 -2.70 -2.65 6.05
CA LEU A 125 -3.14 -3.93 5.47
C LEU A 125 -4.28 -4.58 6.26
N SER A 126 -4.42 -4.31 7.56
CA SER A 126 -5.53 -4.83 8.37
C SER A 126 -6.84 -4.11 8.06
N GLU A 127 -6.79 -2.80 7.77
CA GLU A 127 -7.95 -2.01 7.33
C GLU A 127 -8.58 -2.58 6.06
N VAL A 128 -7.76 -2.97 5.08
CA VAL A 128 -8.23 -3.42 3.76
C VAL A 128 -8.48 -4.93 3.65
N ARG A 129 -8.14 -5.72 4.67
CA ARG A 129 -8.23 -7.20 4.59
C ARG A 129 -9.64 -7.75 4.68
N GLY A 130 -10.61 -6.95 5.12
CA GLY A 130 -11.99 -7.39 5.30
C GLY A 130 -12.76 -7.59 3.99
N THR A 131 -12.25 -7.08 2.86
CA THR A 131 -12.97 -7.15 1.58
C THR A 131 -12.69 -8.44 0.81
N THR A 132 -13.70 -8.91 0.08
CA THR A 132 -13.57 -9.96 -0.95
C THR A 132 -13.34 -9.37 -2.34
N LYS A 133 -13.36 -8.05 -2.46
CA LYS A 133 -13.13 -7.32 -3.71
C LYS A 133 -11.64 -7.08 -3.94
N PRO A 134 -11.24 -6.79 -5.18
CA PRO A 134 -9.87 -6.44 -5.46
C PRO A 134 -9.43 -5.16 -4.76
N ILE A 135 -8.22 -5.17 -4.22
CA ILE A 135 -7.55 -4.02 -3.62
C ILE A 135 -6.55 -3.48 -4.66
N LEU A 136 -6.61 -2.20 -4.95
CA LEU A 136 -5.69 -1.56 -5.87
C LEU A 136 -4.50 -1.01 -5.09
N VAL A 137 -3.28 -1.41 -5.44
CA VAL A 137 -2.07 -0.84 -4.84
C VAL A 137 -1.20 -0.21 -5.92
N HIS A 138 -0.84 1.06 -5.74
CA HIS A 138 0.05 1.74 -6.67
C HIS A 138 1.04 2.67 -5.97
N CYS A 139 2.12 2.99 -6.68
CA CYS A 139 3.04 4.07 -6.34
C CYS A 139 3.25 4.91 -7.60
N SER A 140 4.46 5.40 -7.86
CA SER A 140 4.77 6.05 -9.14
C SER A 140 4.89 5.03 -10.27
N ALA A 141 5.87 4.11 -10.20
CA ALA A 141 6.09 3.09 -11.24
C ALA A 141 5.29 1.78 -11.01
N GLY A 142 4.74 1.59 -9.81
CA GLY A 142 3.98 0.39 -9.46
C GLY A 142 4.84 -0.87 -9.28
N ILE A 143 6.07 -0.73 -8.79
CA ILE A 143 7.03 -1.85 -8.62
C ILE A 143 7.82 -1.80 -7.30
N GLY A 144 8.33 -0.64 -6.88
CA GLY A 144 9.12 -0.50 -5.64
C GLY A 144 8.27 -0.60 -4.38
N ARG A 145 7.77 0.53 -3.89
CA ARG A 145 6.90 0.61 -2.68
C ARG A 145 5.68 -0.31 -2.76
N THR A 146 5.05 -0.37 -3.94
CA THR A 146 3.95 -1.31 -4.24
C THR A 146 4.38 -2.76 -4.02
N GLY A 147 5.51 -3.18 -4.59
CA GLY A 147 6.03 -4.52 -4.40
C GLY A 147 6.32 -4.83 -2.93
N THR A 148 6.84 -3.86 -2.18
CA THR A 148 7.09 -3.98 -0.73
C THR A 148 5.80 -4.25 0.06
N ILE A 149 4.76 -3.45 -0.12
CA ILE A 149 3.50 -3.63 0.63
C ILE A 149 2.81 -4.93 0.27
N VAL A 150 2.78 -5.27 -1.02
CA VAL A 150 2.16 -6.53 -1.43
C VAL A 150 2.98 -7.73 -0.96
N ALA A 151 4.31 -7.66 -0.91
CA ALA A 151 5.14 -8.72 -0.33
C ALA A 151 4.83 -8.96 1.15
N ILE A 152 4.70 -7.89 1.95
CA ILE A 152 4.30 -7.99 3.37
C ILE A 152 2.93 -8.67 3.47
N ALA A 153 1.97 -8.23 2.66
CA ALA A 153 0.63 -8.80 2.66
C ALA A 153 0.62 -10.29 2.27
N TYR A 154 1.37 -10.63 1.22
CA TYR A 154 1.48 -11.98 0.70
C TYR A 154 2.08 -12.95 1.72
N VAL A 155 3.17 -12.54 2.38
CA VAL A 155 3.81 -13.35 3.41
C VAL A 155 2.90 -13.54 4.62
N GLN A 156 2.23 -12.47 5.06
CA GLN A 156 1.25 -12.56 6.15
C GLN A 156 0.08 -13.50 5.79
N GLU A 157 -0.42 -13.47 4.56
CA GLU A 157 -1.49 -14.38 4.09
C GLU A 157 -1.01 -15.83 4.06
N LYS A 158 0.18 -16.11 3.50
CA LYS A 158 0.77 -17.46 3.50
C LYS A 158 0.90 -18.02 4.92
N MET A 159 1.42 -17.21 5.83
CA MET A 159 1.60 -17.60 7.23
C MET A 159 0.27 -17.86 7.95
N GLN A 160 -0.76 -17.04 7.71
CA GLN A 160 -2.10 -17.26 8.28
C GLN A 160 -2.70 -18.60 7.84
N HIS A 161 -2.37 -19.05 6.63
CA HIS A 161 -2.79 -20.36 6.10
C HIS A 161 -1.80 -21.50 6.45
N GLY A 162 -0.81 -21.25 7.31
CA GLY A 162 0.17 -22.26 7.73
C GLY A 162 1.14 -22.69 6.62
N GLN A 163 1.28 -21.89 5.56
CA GLN A 163 2.18 -22.19 4.44
C GLN A 163 3.61 -21.76 4.74
N ASN A 164 4.58 -22.46 4.15
CA ASN A 164 5.99 -22.12 4.29
C ASN A 164 6.31 -20.78 3.60
N CYS A 165 6.94 -19.89 4.35
CA CYS A 165 7.33 -18.54 3.95
C CYS A 165 8.80 -18.23 4.29
N MET A 166 9.59 -19.25 4.63
CA MET A 166 10.99 -19.08 5.04
C MET A 166 11.89 -18.69 3.86
N ASP A 167 11.55 -19.14 2.66
CA ASP A 167 12.30 -18.82 1.44
C ASP A 167 11.82 -17.50 0.81
N MET A 168 12.30 -16.41 1.38
CA MET A 168 11.98 -15.05 0.93
C MET A 168 12.55 -14.71 -0.45
N ASP A 169 13.60 -15.41 -0.90
CA ASP A 169 14.13 -15.28 -2.26
C ASP A 169 13.17 -15.91 -3.29
N ALA A 170 12.71 -17.13 -3.03
CA ALA A 170 11.69 -17.78 -3.86
C ALA A 170 10.38 -16.97 -3.90
N LEU A 171 9.94 -16.43 -2.76
CA LEU A 171 8.76 -15.56 -2.69
C LEU A 171 8.94 -14.28 -3.52
N THR A 172 10.12 -13.67 -3.47
CA THR A 172 10.40 -12.47 -4.28
C THR A 172 10.43 -12.79 -5.77
N LYS A 173 11.00 -13.95 -6.15
CA LYS A 173 10.97 -14.44 -7.54
C LYS A 173 9.54 -14.68 -8.00
N GLU A 174 8.71 -15.30 -7.17
CA GLU A 174 7.29 -15.54 -7.44
C GLU A 174 6.54 -14.22 -7.68
N LEU A 175 6.69 -13.23 -6.80
CA LEU A 175 6.08 -11.89 -6.98
C LEU A 175 6.52 -11.24 -8.30
N ARG A 176 7.79 -11.43 -8.68
CA ARG A 176 8.34 -10.91 -9.94
C ARG A 176 7.82 -11.62 -11.18
N THR A 177 7.25 -12.83 -11.07
CA THR A 177 6.53 -13.48 -12.18
C THR A 177 5.20 -12.79 -12.48
N GLN A 178 4.53 -12.25 -11.46
CA GLN A 178 3.27 -11.52 -11.62
C GLN A 178 3.49 -10.06 -11.99
N ARG A 179 4.50 -9.41 -11.38
CA ARG A 179 4.88 -8.03 -11.66
C ARG A 179 6.41 -7.90 -11.72
N PRO A 180 7.00 -7.81 -12.92
CA PRO A 180 8.45 -7.70 -13.09
C PRO A 180 9.03 -6.53 -12.29
N PHE A 181 10.25 -6.73 -11.76
CA PHE A 181 10.99 -5.74 -10.96
C PHE A 181 10.33 -5.33 -9.63
N SER A 182 9.35 -6.09 -9.12
CA SER A 182 8.81 -5.90 -7.77
C SER A 182 9.92 -5.92 -6.72
N ILE A 183 9.87 -4.97 -5.77
CA ILE A 183 10.93 -4.66 -4.80
C ILE A 183 12.19 -4.21 -5.54
N GLN A 184 12.42 -2.90 -5.60
CA GLN A 184 13.43 -2.30 -6.48
C GLN A 184 14.82 -2.18 -5.85
N ASN A 185 14.91 -2.09 -4.53
CA ASN A 185 16.20 -1.93 -3.84
C ASN A 185 16.28 -2.80 -2.58
N GLU A 186 17.51 -2.93 -2.08
CA GLU A 186 17.87 -3.70 -0.90
C GLU A 186 17.19 -3.17 0.37
N PHE A 187 17.00 -1.86 0.50
CA PHE A 187 16.32 -1.27 1.66
C PHE A 187 14.85 -1.69 1.72
N GLN A 188 14.16 -1.72 0.58
CA GLN A 188 12.79 -2.22 0.46
C GLN A 188 12.71 -3.70 0.78
N TYR A 189 13.68 -4.50 0.33
CA TYR A 189 13.73 -5.93 0.65
C TYR A 189 13.91 -6.14 2.16
N ILE A 190 14.91 -5.49 2.77
CA ILE A 190 15.16 -5.58 4.22
C ILE A 190 13.95 -5.07 5.01
N TYR A 191 13.29 -4.01 4.56
CA TYR A 191 12.10 -3.46 5.21
C TYR A 191 10.94 -4.47 5.29
N VAL A 192 10.74 -5.32 4.27
CA VAL A 192 9.75 -6.41 4.36
C VAL A 192 10.07 -7.31 5.56
N HIS A 193 11.32 -7.74 5.73
CA HIS A 193 11.74 -8.56 6.87
C HIS A 193 11.57 -7.84 8.20
N ARG A 194 11.90 -6.54 8.26
CA ARG A 194 11.74 -5.72 9.47
C ARG A 194 10.30 -5.65 9.94
N VAL A 195 9.39 -5.31 9.03
CA VAL A 195 7.96 -5.18 9.33
C VAL A 195 7.40 -6.52 9.78
N LEU A 196 7.76 -7.61 9.09
CA LEU A 196 7.34 -8.95 9.47
C LEU A 196 7.85 -9.33 10.86
N LEU A 197 9.14 -9.12 11.15
CA LEU A 197 9.71 -9.41 12.47
C LEU A 197 9.05 -8.58 13.58
N ALA A 198 8.87 -7.26 13.38
CA ALA A 198 8.18 -6.39 14.33
C ALA A 198 6.75 -6.88 14.58
N TYR A 199 6.01 -7.22 13.52
CA TYR A 199 4.68 -7.80 13.63
C TYR A 199 4.65 -9.08 14.47
N PHE A 200 5.63 -9.97 14.33
CA PHE A 200 5.69 -11.20 15.14
C PHE A 200 6.02 -10.93 16.60
N LEU A 201 7.00 -10.07 16.86
CA LEU A 201 7.41 -9.74 18.21
C LEU A 201 6.34 -8.98 18.97
N GLU A 202 5.55 -8.14 18.30
CA GLU A 202 4.47 -7.39 18.94
C GLU A 202 3.18 -8.23 19.08
N LYS A 203 2.75 -8.90 18.01
CA LYS A 203 1.45 -9.60 18.00
C LYS A 203 1.50 -11.00 18.60
N TYR A 204 2.65 -11.67 18.52
CA TYR A 204 2.82 -13.06 18.95
C TYR A 204 3.99 -13.20 19.94
N ARG A 205 4.20 -12.17 20.76
CA ARG A 205 5.30 -12.10 21.72
C ARG A 205 5.41 -13.38 22.55
N ASP A 206 4.31 -13.83 23.14
CA ASP A 206 4.30 -15.02 24.00
C ASP A 206 4.75 -16.29 23.27
N ARG A 207 4.50 -16.37 21.96
CA ARG A 207 4.88 -17.51 21.12
C ARG A 207 6.34 -17.43 20.68
N PHE A 208 6.89 -16.23 20.49
CA PHE A 208 8.22 -16.03 19.91
C PHE A 208 9.23 -15.39 20.86
N ALA A 209 8.88 -15.18 22.13
CA ALA A 209 9.76 -14.60 23.14
C ALA A 209 11.08 -15.37 23.26
N TYR A 210 11.04 -16.69 23.08
CA TYR A 210 12.23 -17.56 23.10
C TYR A 210 13.29 -17.19 22.05
N ILE A 211 12.91 -16.53 20.95
CA ILE A 211 13.85 -16.05 19.92
C ILE A 211 14.73 -14.92 20.47
N LEU A 212 14.21 -14.17 21.44
CA LEU A 212 14.91 -13.07 22.10
C LEU A 212 15.75 -13.55 23.29
N GLU A 213 15.55 -14.77 23.78
CA GLU A 213 16.35 -15.38 24.84
C GLU A 213 17.80 -15.67 24.37
N GLY A 214 18.69 -16.00 25.30
CA GLY A 214 20.07 -16.40 24.97
C GLY A 214 20.91 -15.32 24.28
N GLY A 215 20.63 -14.04 24.56
CA GLY A 215 21.29 -12.89 23.93
C GLY A 215 20.64 -12.43 22.62
N GLY A 216 19.48 -12.98 22.26
CA GLY A 216 18.68 -12.53 21.11
C GLY A 216 18.26 -11.06 21.21
N GLU A 217 17.85 -10.58 22.39
CA GLU A 217 17.53 -9.15 22.62
C GLU A 217 18.71 -8.25 22.28
N ALA A 218 19.90 -8.56 22.79
CA ALA A 218 21.10 -7.78 22.53
C ALA A 218 21.51 -7.83 21.05
N LYS A 219 21.39 -8.99 20.39
CA LYS A 219 21.63 -9.13 18.94
C LYS A 219 20.64 -8.30 18.14
N TYR A 220 19.36 -8.30 18.51
CA TYR A 220 18.33 -7.54 17.82
C TYR A 220 18.52 -6.03 18.03
N ALA A 221 18.83 -5.59 19.26
CA ALA A 221 19.15 -4.20 19.56
C ALA A 221 20.37 -3.71 18.77
N LYS A 222 21.45 -4.51 18.72
CA LYS A 222 22.62 -4.19 17.89
C LYS A 222 22.27 -4.13 16.41
N TRP A 223 21.46 -5.07 15.93
CA TRP A 223 21.03 -5.08 14.54
C TRP A 223 20.21 -3.84 14.16
N LEU A 224 19.35 -3.35 15.07
CA LEU A 224 18.62 -2.08 14.89
C LEU A 224 19.58 -0.89 14.82
N GLU A 225 20.60 -0.85 15.67
CA GLU A 225 21.64 0.18 15.65
C GLU A 225 22.43 0.16 14.34
N ASP A 226 22.94 -1.01 13.94
CA ASP A 226 23.67 -1.21 12.68
C ASP A 226 22.80 -0.79 11.48
N TYR A 227 21.52 -1.17 11.48
CA TYR A 227 20.56 -0.77 10.44
C TYR A 227 20.35 0.74 10.41
N LYS A 228 20.16 1.39 11.56
CA LYS A 228 20.01 2.84 11.66
C LYS A 228 21.25 3.56 11.12
N THR A 229 22.44 3.08 11.45
CA THR A 229 23.69 3.63 10.92
C THR A 229 23.80 3.49 9.41
N LEU A 230 23.40 2.34 8.85
CA LEU A 230 23.50 2.06 7.41
C LEU A 230 22.44 2.77 6.56
N THR A 231 21.23 2.95 7.10
CA THR A 231 20.08 3.43 6.34
C THR A 231 19.63 4.85 6.71
N GLY A 232 20.07 5.37 7.86
CA GLY A 232 19.57 6.62 8.42
C GLY A 232 18.10 6.56 8.85
N CYS A 233 17.50 5.37 8.90
CA CYS A 233 16.09 5.15 9.26
C CYS A 233 15.99 4.32 10.54
N ASP A 234 15.07 4.71 11.41
CA ASP A 234 14.72 3.97 12.64
C ASP A 234 13.93 2.69 12.38
#